data_AF-A0A6I0SKC7-F1
#
_entry.id   AF-A0A6I0SKC7-F1
#
_cell.length_a   1.000
_cell.length_b   1.000
_cell.length_c   1.000
_cell.angle_alpha   90.00
_cell.angle_beta   90.00
_cell.angle_gamma   90.00
#
_symmetry.space_group_name_H-M   'P 1'
#
loop_
_entity.id
_entity.type
_entity.pdbx_description
1 polymer ?
#
loop_
_entity_poly.entity_id
_entity_poly.type
_entity_poly.pdbx_seq_one_letter_code
_entity_poly.pdbx_strand_id
1 'polypeptide(L)'
;MITDERTRNRLYADTETTLFTLEDKPGAILRIMEIIRDTPEYVQLSPLLPAYAEEDRQAEWWKGKEPDFLLAELLHVLQLYAPEGFILGPITGRTHAFGYTNPEYEKNLIYRTEIELDWGYVYGKKNEYRKKRKLYEEIAEIFTTDGYTAEMEKRGKGCRITKGNTRLYSHYEWITGQCEATHLTGTLIRLLRESRRFNLIKCTLLDFIFSFTQEEELEFYRQQNETSIYYRIFDLFRRKPWTVTENLMTVASEINIPTQKYPEGPDRDSPAYKYVREAYQKLIDKGYLEEYTRTWIREELLCARATPEGISKNIFYGTLL
;
A
#
# COMPACT_ATOMS: atom_id res chain seq x y z
N MET A 1 -9.45 -6.16 -20.78
CA MET A 1 -10.93 -6.03 -20.92
C MET A 1 -11.53 -7.22 -20.20
N ILE A 2 -12.30 -6.96 -19.15
CA ILE A 2 -12.94 -7.98 -18.31
C ILE A 2 -14.34 -8.27 -18.88
N THR A 3 -14.74 -9.54 -18.87
CA THR A 3 -16.13 -9.92 -19.15
C THR A 3 -16.67 -10.60 -17.91
N ASP A 4 -17.73 -10.05 -17.33
CA ASP A 4 -18.41 -10.65 -16.18
C ASP A 4 -19.04 -11.98 -16.59
N GLU A 5 -18.70 -13.06 -15.91
CA GLU A 5 -19.13 -14.40 -16.34
C GLU A 5 -20.63 -14.64 -16.15
N ARG A 6 -21.22 -13.97 -15.15
CA ARG A 6 -22.63 -14.12 -14.78
C ARG A 6 -23.56 -13.36 -15.72
N THR A 7 -23.22 -12.13 -16.04
CA THR A 7 -24.07 -11.20 -16.82
C THR A 7 -23.62 -11.05 -18.26
N ARG A 8 -22.40 -11.48 -18.59
CA ARG A 8 -21.71 -11.24 -19.89
C ARG A 8 -21.45 -9.77 -20.19
N ASN A 9 -21.61 -8.89 -19.19
CA ASN A 9 -21.29 -7.48 -19.32
C ASN A 9 -19.78 -7.28 -19.48
N ARG A 10 -19.39 -6.27 -20.24
CA ARG A 10 -17.99 -5.96 -20.52
C ARG A 10 -17.55 -4.75 -19.71
N LEU A 11 -16.40 -4.88 -19.07
CA LEU A 11 -15.71 -3.78 -18.40
C LEU A 11 -14.43 -3.46 -19.16
N TYR A 12 -14.22 -2.18 -19.44
CA TYR A 12 -13.02 -1.65 -20.08
C TYR A 12 -11.86 -1.50 -19.08
N ALA A 13 -11.59 -2.58 -18.35
CA ALA A 13 -10.57 -2.72 -17.32
C ALA A 13 -9.75 -4.00 -17.52
N ASP A 14 -8.63 -4.08 -16.82
CA ASP A 14 -7.79 -5.28 -16.70
C ASP A 14 -7.45 -5.53 -15.23
N THR A 15 -7.02 -6.75 -14.90
CA THR A 15 -6.53 -7.09 -13.56
C THR A 15 -5.09 -6.65 -13.39
N GLU A 16 -4.68 -6.40 -12.14
CA GLU A 16 -3.30 -6.06 -11.77
C GLU A 16 -2.75 -4.84 -12.55
N THR A 17 -3.65 -3.94 -12.96
CA THR A 17 -3.31 -2.66 -13.58
C THR A 17 -4.03 -1.50 -12.89
N THR A 18 -3.42 -0.32 -12.98
CA THR A 18 -4.04 0.92 -12.51
C THR A 18 -5.26 1.25 -13.37
N LEU A 19 -6.43 1.39 -12.73
CA LEU A 19 -7.67 1.79 -13.40
C LEU A 19 -7.95 3.29 -13.26
N PHE A 20 -7.81 3.83 -12.05
CA PHE A 20 -8.02 5.25 -11.72
C PHE A 20 -7.25 5.64 -10.46
N THR A 21 -7.07 6.94 -10.24
CA THR A 21 -6.60 7.51 -8.96
C THR A 21 -7.74 8.29 -8.31
N LEU A 22 -7.68 8.46 -6.98
CA LEU A 22 -8.61 9.32 -6.25
C LEU A 22 -8.01 10.67 -5.88
N GLU A 23 -6.86 11.02 -6.48
CA GLU A 23 -6.25 12.35 -6.36
C GLU A 23 -7.03 13.42 -7.15
N ASP A 24 -7.68 13.00 -8.25
CA ASP A 24 -8.56 13.80 -9.09
C ASP A 24 -9.95 13.15 -9.11
N LYS A 25 -10.84 13.56 -8.19
CA LYS A 25 -12.22 13.02 -8.09
C LYS A 25 -13.00 13.13 -9.41
N PRO A 26 -13.03 14.29 -10.11
CA PRO A 26 -13.61 14.38 -11.45
C PRO A 26 -13.03 13.35 -12.44
N GLY A 27 -11.71 13.25 -12.52
CA GLY A 27 -11.03 12.28 -13.36
C GLY A 27 -11.40 10.83 -13.03
N ALA A 28 -11.51 10.50 -11.74
CA ALA A 28 -11.91 9.18 -11.26
C ALA A 28 -13.33 8.82 -11.71
N ILE A 29 -14.30 9.70 -11.48
CA ILE A 29 -15.70 9.46 -11.85
C ILE A 29 -15.81 9.23 -13.36
N LEU A 30 -15.23 10.11 -14.16
CA LEU A 30 -15.24 9.98 -15.63
C LEU A 30 -14.61 8.66 -16.06
N ARG A 31 -13.45 8.32 -15.48
CA ARG A 31 -12.74 7.09 -15.83
C ARG A 31 -13.54 5.84 -15.47
N ILE A 32 -14.20 5.80 -14.32
CA ILE A 32 -15.04 4.67 -13.92
C ILE A 32 -16.27 4.56 -14.83
N MET A 33 -16.90 5.68 -15.17
CA MET A 33 -18.01 5.73 -16.13
C MET A 33 -17.63 5.16 -17.50
N GLU A 34 -16.41 5.42 -17.97
CA GLU A 34 -15.89 4.78 -19.18
C GLU A 34 -15.69 3.27 -19.01
N ILE A 35 -15.18 2.82 -17.86
CA ILE A 35 -14.96 1.41 -17.56
C ILE A 35 -16.27 0.62 -17.63
N ILE A 36 -17.36 1.17 -17.08
CA ILE A 36 -18.66 0.49 -16.98
C ILE A 36 -19.62 0.84 -18.13
N ARG A 37 -19.16 1.52 -19.18
CA ARG A 37 -20.00 2.10 -20.24
C ARG A 37 -21.03 1.13 -20.86
N ASP A 38 -20.67 -0.14 -20.96
CA ASP A 38 -21.51 -1.17 -21.58
C ASP A 38 -22.36 -1.95 -20.56
N THR A 39 -22.44 -1.49 -19.31
CA THR A 39 -23.27 -2.12 -18.27
C THR A 39 -24.61 -1.41 -18.06
N PRO A 40 -25.65 -2.10 -17.55
CA PRO A 40 -26.92 -1.47 -17.21
C PRO A 40 -26.80 -0.33 -16.18
N GLU A 41 -25.83 -0.43 -15.27
CA GLU A 41 -25.58 0.57 -14.22
C GLU A 41 -25.09 1.90 -14.81
N TYR A 42 -24.35 1.88 -15.92
CA TYR A 42 -23.98 3.12 -16.61
C TYR A 42 -25.22 3.92 -17.03
N VAL A 43 -26.24 3.26 -17.57
CA VAL A 43 -27.50 3.92 -17.99
C VAL A 43 -28.23 4.53 -16.78
N GLN A 44 -28.12 3.92 -15.60
CA GLN A 44 -28.74 4.40 -14.37
C GLN A 44 -27.98 5.57 -13.73
N LEU A 45 -26.63 5.51 -13.77
CA LEU A 45 -25.76 6.46 -13.08
C LEU A 45 -25.36 7.65 -13.96
N SER A 46 -25.31 7.49 -15.28
CA SER A 46 -24.96 8.57 -16.22
C SER A 46 -25.78 9.85 -16.07
N PRO A 47 -27.11 9.79 -15.89
CA PRO A 47 -27.91 10.99 -15.66
C PRO A 47 -27.58 11.75 -14.37
N LEU A 48 -26.85 11.15 -13.42
CA LEU A 48 -26.44 11.80 -12.18
C LEU A 48 -25.24 12.74 -12.39
N LEU A 49 -24.51 12.61 -13.50
CA LEU A 49 -23.42 13.51 -13.88
C LEU A 49 -23.98 14.59 -14.83
N PRO A 50 -24.04 15.87 -14.42
CA PRO A 50 -24.49 16.94 -15.30
C PRO A 50 -23.50 17.18 -16.45
N ALA A 51 -24.00 17.37 -17.67
CA ALA A 51 -23.17 17.61 -18.85
C ALA A 51 -22.21 18.80 -18.69
N TYR A 52 -22.64 19.89 -18.05
CA TYR A 52 -21.78 21.05 -17.79
C TYR A 52 -20.61 20.72 -16.84
N ALA A 53 -20.79 19.78 -15.92
CA ALA A 53 -19.75 19.37 -14.98
C ALA A 53 -18.78 18.36 -15.62
N GLU A 54 -19.28 17.55 -16.56
CA GLU A 54 -18.46 16.70 -17.43
C GLU A 54 -17.53 17.53 -18.32
N GLU A 55 -18.03 18.63 -18.88
CA GLU A 55 -17.25 19.57 -19.73
C GLU A 55 -16.31 20.47 -18.91
N ASP A 56 -16.70 20.86 -17.69
CA ASP A 56 -15.91 21.72 -16.79
C ASP A 56 -15.58 21.00 -15.47
N ARG A 57 -14.34 20.51 -15.37
CA ARG A 57 -13.79 19.88 -14.15
C ARG A 57 -13.68 20.84 -12.96
N GLN A 58 -13.83 22.16 -13.16
CA GLN A 58 -13.83 23.16 -12.09
C GLN A 58 -15.23 23.60 -11.68
N ALA A 59 -16.28 23.02 -12.28
CA ALA A 59 -17.65 23.34 -11.93
C ALA A 59 -17.91 23.15 -10.43
N GLU A 60 -18.69 24.07 -9.84
CA GLU A 60 -19.07 24.03 -8.42
C GLU A 60 -19.76 22.73 -8.00
N TRP A 61 -20.37 22.03 -8.96
CA TRP A 61 -20.97 20.71 -8.74
C TRP A 61 -19.99 19.72 -8.10
N TRP A 62 -18.71 19.72 -8.51
CA TRP A 62 -17.68 18.82 -7.98
C TRP A 62 -17.37 19.00 -6.48
N LYS A 63 -17.74 20.15 -5.92
CA LYS A 63 -17.60 20.49 -4.49
C LYS A 63 -18.84 20.09 -3.68
N GLY A 64 -19.90 19.64 -4.33
CA GLY A 64 -21.17 19.25 -3.72
C GLY A 64 -21.17 17.84 -3.13
N LYS A 65 -22.37 17.39 -2.75
CA LYS A 65 -22.61 16.04 -2.20
C LYS A 65 -22.93 15.02 -3.29
N GLU A 66 -23.48 15.50 -4.40
CA GLU A 66 -23.88 14.72 -5.56
C GLU A 66 -22.71 13.94 -6.19
N PRO A 67 -21.49 14.51 -6.37
CA PRO A 67 -20.34 13.74 -6.84
C PRO A 67 -19.89 12.67 -5.85
N ASP A 68 -19.98 12.92 -4.53
CA ASP A 68 -19.59 11.92 -3.54
C ASP A 68 -20.51 10.71 -3.60
N PHE A 69 -21.82 10.95 -3.72
CA PHE A 69 -22.81 9.89 -3.92
C PHE A 69 -22.54 9.12 -5.22
N LEU A 70 -22.33 9.82 -6.34
CA LEU A 70 -22.03 9.19 -7.62
C LEU A 70 -20.75 8.34 -7.53
N LEU A 71 -19.68 8.86 -6.94
CA LEU A 71 -18.44 8.11 -6.75
C LEU A 71 -18.66 6.85 -5.89
N ALA A 72 -19.43 6.94 -4.81
CA ALA A 72 -19.72 5.79 -3.98
C ALA A 72 -20.45 4.68 -4.74
N GLU A 73 -21.46 5.04 -5.54
CA GLU A 73 -22.19 4.08 -6.37
C GLU A 73 -21.27 3.48 -7.44
N LEU A 74 -20.42 4.27 -8.08
CA LEU A 74 -19.48 3.79 -9.07
C LEU A 74 -18.44 2.82 -8.47
N LEU A 75 -17.89 3.12 -7.29
CA LEU A 75 -17.00 2.22 -6.58
C LEU A 75 -17.72 0.91 -6.20
N HIS A 76 -18.98 1.00 -5.77
CA HIS A 76 -19.79 -0.18 -5.48
C HIS A 76 -20.04 -1.03 -6.72
N VAL A 77 -20.35 -0.43 -7.87
CA VAL A 77 -20.50 -1.14 -9.14
C VAL A 77 -19.20 -1.86 -9.53
N LEU A 78 -18.05 -1.21 -9.41
CA LEU A 78 -16.76 -1.87 -9.68
C LEU A 78 -16.50 -3.05 -8.74
N GLN A 79 -16.91 -2.97 -7.46
CA GLN A 79 -16.83 -4.12 -6.54
C GLN A 79 -17.74 -5.28 -6.98
N LEU A 80 -18.95 -4.99 -7.47
CA LEU A 80 -19.90 -6.00 -7.94
C LEU A 80 -19.39 -6.76 -9.17
N TYR A 81 -18.63 -6.08 -10.03
CA TYR A 81 -18.04 -6.65 -11.24
C TYR A 81 -16.57 -7.10 -11.07
N ALA A 82 -16.09 -7.24 -9.83
CA ALA A 82 -14.76 -7.77 -9.60
C ALA A 82 -14.62 -9.17 -10.22
N PRO A 83 -13.58 -9.42 -11.05
CA PRO A 83 -13.32 -10.76 -11.59
C PRO A 83 -13.18 -11.80 -10.49
N GLU A 84 -13.49 -13.06 -10.79
CA GLU A 84 -13.31 -14.16 -9.84
C GLU A 84 -11.84 -14.23 -9.37
N GLY A 85 -11.64 -14.29 -8.05
CA GLY A 85 -10.32 -14.29 -7.43
C GLY A 85 -9.68 -12.91 -7.26
N PHE A 86 -10.36 -11.81 -7.63
CA PHE A 86 -9.86 -10.45 -7.48
C PHE A 86 -10.77 -9.60 -6.59
N ILE A 87 -10.18 -8.54 -6.01
CA ILE A 87 -10.91 -7.50 -5.26
C ILE A 87 -10.59 -6.12 -5.83
N LEU A 88 -11.53 -5.18 -5.71
CA LEU A 88 -11.23 -3.76 -5.96
C LEU A 88 -10.47 -3.19 -4.77
N GLY A 89 -9.22 -2.79 -5.01
CA GLY A 89 -8.33 -2.32 -3.96
C GLY A 89 -7.27 -1.35 -4.49
N PRO A 90 -6.37 -0.91 -3.61
CA PRO A 90 -5.17 -0.23 -4.04
C PRO A 90 -4.33 -1.17 -4.91
N ILE A 91 -3.53 -0.60 -5.81
CA ILE A 91 -2.54 -1.33 -6.58
C ILE A 91 -1.22 -0.56 -6.62
N THR A 92 -0.13 -1.30 -6.47
CA THR A 92 1.23 -0.79 -6.57
C THR A 92 1.72 -0.89 -8.02
N GLY A 93 1.77 0.26 -8.71
CA GLY A 93 2.41 0.41 -10.02
C GLY A 93 3.56 1.42 -9.97
N ARG A 94 3.76 2.20 -11.05
CA ARG A 94 4.66 3.39 -11.01
C ARG A 94 4.15 4.47 -10.06
N THR A 95 2.84 4.48 -9.82
CA THR A 95 2.11 5.36 -8.91
C THR A 95 1.09 4.51 -8.17
N HIS A 96 0.86 4.79 -6.88
CA HIS A 96 -0.21 4.14 -6.13
C HIS A 96 -1.58 4.59 -6.66
N ALA A 97 -2.46 3.65 -6.92
CA ALA A 97 -3.76 3.90 -7.53
C ALA A 97 -4.77 2.81 -7.14
N PHE A 98 -5.92 2.76 -7.80
CA PHE A 98 -6.94 1.74 -7.56
C PHE A 98 -7.14 0.85 -8.79
N GLY A 99 -7.41 -0.44 -8.56
CA GLY A 99 -7.64 -1.44 -9.59
C GLY A 99 -8.11 -2.77 -9.03
N TYR A 100 -8.21 -3.78 -9.89
CA TYR A 100 -8.49 -5.15 -9.46
C TYR A 100 -7.18 -5.86 -9.10
N THR A 101 -7.09 -6.36 -7.88
CA THR A 101 -5.85 -6.92 -7.32
C THR A 101 -6.12 -8.25 -6.60
N ASN A 102 -5.06 -9.03 -6.41
CA ASN A 102 -5.12 -10.33 -5.76
C ASN A 102 -5.29 -10.17 -4.24
N PRO A 103 -6.39 -10.64 -3.63
CA PRO A 103 -6.64 -10.48 -2.20
C PRO A 103 -5.59 -11.15 -1.32
N GLU A 104 -4.96 -12.25 -1.77
CA GLU A 104 -3.92 -12.94 -1.00
C GLU A 104 -2.63 -12.13 -0.88
N TYR A 105 -2.35 -11.29 -1.88
CA TYR A 105 -1.24 -10.35 -1.82
C TYR A 105 -1.60 -9.13 -0.97
N GLU A 106 -2.76 -8.52 -1.24
CA GLU A 106 -3.21 -7.30 -0.57
C GLU A 106 -3.47 -7.45 0.93
N LYS A 107 -3.86 -8.63 1.40
CA LYS A 107 -4.16 -8.84 2.83
C LYS A 107 -2.99 -8.48 3.75
N ASN A 108 -1.78 -8.49 3.22
CA ASN A 108 -0.56 -8.18 3.96
C ASN A 108 -0.08 -6.75 3.76
N LEU A 109 -0.79 -5.91 3.00
CA LEU A 109 -0.38 -4.54 2.70
C LEU A 109 -1.12 -3.53 3.57
N ILE A 110 -0.34 -2.58 4.10
CA ILE A 110 -0.82 -1.42 4.84
C ILE A 110 -0.34 -0.18 4.10
N TYR A 111 -1.29 0.60 3.59
CA TYR A 111 -1.04 1.83 2.87
C TYR A 111 -1.06 3.04 3.80
N ARG A 112 -0.06 3.92 3.65
CA ARG A 112 -0.14 5.27 4.20
C ARG A 112 -1.04 6.11 3.32
N THR A 113 -2.17 6.51 3.91
CA THR A 113 -3.28 7.15 3.21
C THR A 113 -3.48 8.55 3.75
N GLU A 114 -3.75 9.50 2.85
CA GLU A 114 -4.23 10.83 3.17
C GLU A 114 -5.55 11.09 2.44
N ILE A 115 -6.60 11.36 3.19
CA ILE A 115 -7.93 11.68 2.67
C ILE A 115 -8.21 13.13 3.01
N GLU A 116 -8.35 13.97 1.99
CA GLU A 116 -8.68 15.38 2.13
C GLU A 116 -10.20 15.56 2.15
N LEU A 117 -10.70 16.35 3.10
CA LEU A 117 -12.12 16.57 3.32
C LEU A 117 -12.46 18.05 3.21
N ASP A 118 -13.47 18.39 2.41
CA ASP A 118 -14.11 19.71 2.44
C ASP A 118 -15.24 19.69 3.47
N TRP A 119 -15.13 20.47 4.51
CA TRP A 119 -16.17 20.62 5.54
C TRP A 119 -16.46 22.11 5.83
N GLY A 120 -16.08 22.95 4.85
CA GLY A 120 -16.16 24.39 4.87
C GLY A 120 -15.12 25.06 5.78
N TYR A 121 -14.88 26.36 5.54
CA TYR A 121 -13.95 27.15 6.36
C TYR A 121 -14.49 27.32 7.79
N VAL A 122 -13.81 26.74 8.79
CA VAL A 122 -14.23 26.79 10.21
C VAL A 122 -13.22 27.53 11.10
N TYR A 123 -11.99 27.72 10.63
CA TYR A 123 -10.90 28.35 11.38
C TYR A 123 -11.20 29.81 11.78
N GLY A 124 -10.92 30.17 13.04
CA GLY A 124 -11.09 31.53 13.56
C GLY A 124 -12.56 31.93 13.82
N LYS A 125 -13.52 31.01 13.63
CA LYS A 125 -14.94 31.27 13.93
C LYS A 125 -15.19 31.10 15.43
N LYS A 126 -16.05 31.94 16.01
CA LYS A 126 -16.44 31.91 17.44
C LYS A 126 -16.90 30.53 17.95
N ASN A 127 -17.43 29.68 17.06
CA ASN A 127 -17.92 28.34 17.36
C ASN A 127 -17.05 27.21 16.78
N GLU A 128 -15.78 27.49 16.45
CA GLU A 128 -14.82 26.56 15.84
C GLU A 128 -14.81 25.21 16.58
N TYR A 129 -14.54 25.24 17.89
CA TYR A 129 -14.49 24.03 18.72
C TYR A 129 -15.74 23.15 18.58
N ARG A 130 -16.93 23.76 18.64
CA ARG A 130 -18.21 23.03 18.56
C ARG A 130 -18.42 22.42 17.18
N LYS A 131 -17.98 23.10 16.12
CA LYS A 131 -18.05 22.59 14.74
C LYS A 131 -17.07 21.45 14.52
N LYS A 132 -15.81 21.60 14.97
CA LYS A 132 -14.79 20.54 14.93
C LYS A 132 -15.24 19.28 15.65
N ARG A 133 -15.74 19.44 16.88
CA ARG A 133 -16.26 18.33 17.67
C ARG A 133 -17.38 17.56 16.96
N LYS A 134 -18.35 18.26 16.36
CA LYS A 134 -19.45 17.62 15.63
C LYS A 134 -18.99 16.84 14.39
N LEU A 135 -17.98 17.34 13.68
CA LEU A 135 -17.38 16.60 12.57
C LEU A 135 -16.76 15.30 13.08
N TYR A 136 -15.90 15.38 14.08
CA TYR A 136 -15.21 14.22 14.61
C TYR A 136 -16.18 13.20 15.24
N GLU A 137 -17.27 13.67 15.86
CA GLU A 137 -18.38 12.81 16.32
C GLU A 137 -19.06 12.08 15.16
N GLU A 138 -19.31 12.75 14.03
CA GLU A 138 -19.86 12.10 12.83
C GLU A 138 -18.87 11.10 12.21
N ILE A 139 -17.60 11.45 12.11
CA ILE A 139 -16.57 10.53 11.61
C ILE A 139 -16.52 9.29 12.50
N ALA A 140 -16.52 9.46 13.83
CA ALA A 140 -16.56 8.35 14.76
C ALA A 140 -17.81 7.48 14.56
N GLU A 141 -18.99 8.09 14.37
CA GLU A 141 -20.26 7.40 14.09
C GLU A 141 -20.17 6.53 12.82
N ILE A 142 -19.65 7.08 11.71
CA ILE A 142 -19.48 6.37 10.42
C ILE A 142 -18.63 5.10 10.57
N PHE A 143 -17.57 5.14 11.39
CA PHE A 143 -16.67 3.98 11.55
C PHE A 143 -17.17 2.95 12.57
N THR A 144 -17.89 3.38 13.61
CA THR A 144 -18.30 2.49 14.72
C THR A 144 -19.26 1.37 14.28
N THR A 145 -19.98 1.55 13.18
CA THR A 145 -20.98 0.59 12.67
C THR A 145 -20.37 -0.70 12.13
N ASP A 146 -19.05 -0.79 12.02
CA ASP A 146 -18.39 -1.77 11.15
C ASP A 146 -17.16 -2.46 11.74
N GLY A 147 -17.16 -2.56 13.08
CA GLY A 147 -16.09 -3.19 13.85
C GLY A 147 -14.81 -2.36 13.95
N TYR A 148 -14.84 -1.08 13.57
CA TYR A 148 -13.81 -0.13 13.96
C TYR A 148 -14.09 0.39 15.37
N THR A 149 -13.00 0.64 16.09
CA THR A 149 -13.04 1.45 17.30
C THR A 149 -12.74 2.89 16.92
N ALA A 150 -13.59 3.83 17.34
CA ALA A 150 -13.39 5.25 17.16
C ALA A 150 -13.27 5.96 18.52
N GLU A 151 -12.16 6.67 18.73
CA GLU A 151 -11.86 7.36 19.98
C GLU A 151 -11.70 8.86 19.75
N MET A 152 -12.44 9.66 20.50
CA MET A 152 -12.33 11.12 20.44
C MET A 152 -11.13 11.61 21.25
N GLU A 153 -10.31 12.49 20.66
CA GLU A 153 -9.22 13.11 21.40
C GLU A 153 -9.73 14.17 22.40
N LYS A 154 -8.93 14.35 23.47
CA LYS A 154 -9.19 15.39 24.48
C LYS A 154 -9.30 16.76 23.80
N ARG A 155 -10.29 17.53 24.23
CA ARG A 155 -10.57 18.87 23.70
C ARG A 155 -10.87 18.88 22.19
N GLY A 156 -11.44 17.80 21.65
CA GLY A 156 -11.94 17.77 20.27
C GLY A 156 -10.88 18.12 19.24
N LYS A 157 -9.64 17.64 19.46
CA LYS A 157 -8.50 17.88 18.56
C LYS A 157 -8.52 16.97 17.33
N GLY A 158 -9.17 15.82 17.44
CA GLY A 158 -9.28 14.84 16.38
C GLY A 158 -10.08 13.62 16.81
N CYS A 159 -10.10 12.62 15.93
CA CYS A 159 -10.68 11.29 16.17
C CYS A 159 -9.70 10.23 15.67
N ARG A 160 -9.41 9.24 16.51
CA ARG A 160 -8.60 8.07 16.15
C ARG A 160 -9.51 6.92 15.78
N ILE A 161 -9.23 6.27 14.65
CA ILE A 161 -10.01 5.17 14.09
C ILE A 161 -9.10 3.95 13.95
N THR A 162 -9.49 2.82 14.52
CA THR A 162 -8.67 1.60 14.54
C THR A 162 -9.48 0.35 14.22
N LYS A 163 -8.88 -0.56 13.43
CA LYS A 163 -9.39 -1.92 13.13
C LYS A 163 -8.23 -2.75 12.59
N GLY A 164 -7.96 -3.95 13.11
CA GLY A 164 -6.80 -4.74 12.66
C GLY A 164 -5.49 -3.95 12.80
N ASN A 165 -4.73 -3.80 11.71
CA ASN A 165 -3.56 -2.90 11.60
C ASN A 165 -3.90 -1.51 11.06
N THR A 166 -5.16 -1.24 10.70
CA THR A 166 -5.61 0.11 10.31
C THR A 166 -5.56 1.05 11.50
N ARG A 167 -4.84 2.17 11.36
CA ARG A 167 -4.65 3.24 12.33
C ARG A 167 -4.79 4.57 11.59
N LEU A 168 -6.01 5.11 11.57
CA LEU A 168 -6.31 6.40 10.95
C LEU A 168 -6.53 7.46 12.02
N TYR A 169 -6.19 8.70 11.68
CA TYR A 169 -6.37 9.87 12.52
C TYR A 169 -7.01 11.00 11.73
N SER A 170 -8.22 11.37 12.14
CA SER A 170 -8.90 12.55 11.65
C SER A 170 -8.40 13.79 12.39
N HIS A 171 -7.90 14.75 11.61
CA HIS A 171 -7.53 16.08 12.05
C HIS A 171 -8.11 17.13 11.10
N TYR A 172 -7.72 18.38 11.25
CA TYR A 172 -8.36 19.48 10.53
C TYR A 172 -8.25 19.30 9.01
N GLU A 173 -9.38 19.11 8.30
CA GLU A 173 -9.47 18.89 6.83
C GLU A 173 -8.91 17.56 6.31
N TRP A 174 -8.44 16.67 7.20
CA TRP A 174 -7.74 15.46 6.77
C TRP A 174 -8.08 14.23 7.62
N ILE A 175 -8.08 13.06 7.00
CA ILE A 175 -7.92 11.77 7.65
C ILE A 175 -6.61 11.17 7.14
N THR A 176 -5.66 10.93 8.02
CA THR A 176 -4.33 10.41 7.65
C THR A 176 -3.96 9.22 8.48
N GLY A 177 -3.18 8.30 7.92
CA GLY A 177 -2.55 7.23 8.68
C GLY A 177 -2.40 5.95 7.88
N GLN A 178 -2.27 4.85 8.60
CA GLN A 178 -2.09 3.52 8.03
C GLN A 178 -3.44 2.85 7.82
N CYS A 179 -3.72 2.35 6.62
CA CYS A 179 -4.92 1.62 6.28
C CYS A 179 -4.57 0.28 5.64
N GLU A 180 -5.09 -0.82 6.16
CA GLU A 180 -4.97 -2.11 5.50
C GLU A 180 -5.64 -2.02 4.12
N ALA A 181 -4.98 -2.57 3.10
CA ALA A 181 -5.44 -2.49 1.71
C ALA A 181 -6.90 -2.98 1.55
N THR A 182 -7.24 -4.06 2.24
CA THR A 182 -8.57 -4.68 2.26
C THR A 182 -9.64 -3.80 2.91
N HIS A 183 -9.24 -2.82 3.73
CA HIS A 183 -10.15 -1.87 4.38
C HIS A 183 -10.36 -0.58 3.59
N LEU A 184 -9.44 -0.24 2.68
CA LEU A 184 -9.37 1.09 2.05
C LEU A 184 -10.61 1.41 1.20
N THR A 185 -10.98 0.55 0.25
CA THR A 185 -12.15 0.76 -0.62
C THR A 185 -13.43 0.90 0.20
N GLY A 186 -13.64 0.02 1.19
CA GLY A 186 -14.80 0.08 2.08
C GLY A 186 -14.84 1.35 2.93
N THR A 187 -13.67 1.80 3.40
CA THR A 187 -13.53 3.06 4.15
C THR A 187 -13.96 4.26 3.29
N LEU A 188 -13.51 4.32 2.03
CA LEU A 188 -13.83 5.41 1.13
C LEU A 188 -15.33 5.45 0.80
N ILE A 189 -15.93 4.30 0.46
CA ILE A 189 -17.37 4.22 0.17
C ILE A 189 -18.21 4.71 1.36
N ARG A 190 -17.83 4.38 2.60
CA ARG A 190 -18.52 4.84 3.81
C ARG A 190 -18.45 6.34 3.97
N LEU A 191 -17.24 6.90 3.88
CA LEU A 191 -17.04 8.35 3.98
C LEU A 191 -17.85 9.09 2.91
N LEU A 192 -17.94 8.56 1.70
CA LEU A 192 -18.71 9.16 0.61
C LEU A 192 -20.23 9.07 0.85
N ARG A 193 -20.75 7.93 1.32
CA ARG A 193 -22.20 7.71 1.49
C ARG A 193 -22.78 8.32 2.76
N GLU A 194 -22.09 8.17 3.89
CA GLU A 194 -22.67 8.42 5.21
C GLU A 194 -22.39 9.84 5.73
N SER A 195 -21.48 10.57 5.08
CA SER A 195 -21.12 11.91 5.50
C SER A 195 -22.22 12.93 5.19
N ARG A 196 -22.51 13.75 6.21
CA ARG A 196 -23.50 14.83 6.21
C ARG A 196 -22.85 16.21 6.34
N ARG A 197 -21.63 16.28 6.88
CA ARG A 197 -20.96 17.55 7.22
C ARG A 197 -19.70 17.86 6.41
N PHE A 198 -19.24 16.90 5.61
CA PHE A 198 -18.04 17.04 4.82
C PHE A 198 -18.16 16.30 3.51
N ASN A 199 -17.43 16.72 2.49
CA ASN A 199 -17.28 16.06 1.21
C ASN A 199 -15.86 15.52 1.07
N LEU A 200 -15.68 14.40 0.39
CA LEU A 200 -14.35 13.89 0.08
C LEU A 200 -13.79 14.69 -1.10
N ILE A 201 -12.64 15.34 -0.91
CA ILE A 201 -11.95 16.07 -2.00
C ILE A 201 -11.11 15.06 -2.80
N LYS A 202 -10.18 14.40 -2.11
CA LYS A 202 -9.27 13.43 -2.72
C LYS A 202 -8.76 12.40 -1.72
N CYS A 203 -8.24 11.29 -2.23
CA CYS A 203 -7.53 10.27 -1.47
C CYS A 203 -6.19 9.98 -2.16
N THR A 204 -5.10 10.20 -1.43
CA THR A 204 -3.73 9.98 -1.87
C THR A 204 -3.13 8.78 -1.13
N LEU A 205 -2.48 7.90 -1.88
CA LEU A 205 -1.73 6.77 -1.34
C LEU A 205 -0.23 7.07 -1.47
N LEU A 206 0.43 7.27 -0.33
CA LEU A 206 1.82 7.75 -0.29
C LEU A 206 2.82 6.63 -0.48
N ASP A 207 2.72 5.60 0.36
CA ASP A 207 3.55 4.40 0.36
C ASP A 207 2.80 3.24 0.99
N PHE A 208 3.45 2.07 1.04
CA PHE A 208 2.93 0.90 1.71
C PHE A 208 4.03 0.20 2.51
N ILE A 209 3.60 -0.57 3.50
CA ILE A 209 4.42 -1.50 4.26
C ILE A 209 3.71 -2.85 4.35
N PHE A 210 4.47 -3.91 4.56
CA PHE A 210 3.93 -5.22 4.85
C PHE A 210 3.58 -5.36 6.34
N SER A 211 2.45 -6.01 6.62
CA SER A 211 1.97 -6.38 7.96
C SER A 211 2.58 -7.68 8.48
N PHE A 212 3.65 -8.16 7.85
CA PHE A 212 4.28 -9.43 8.20
C PHE A 212 4.82 -9.45 9.63
N THR A 213 4.66 -10.59 10.27
CA THR A 213 5.47 -11.03 11.41
C THR A 213 6.91 -11.29 10.96
N GLN A 214 7.85 -11.42 11.90
CA GLN A 214 9.25 -11.70 11.54
C GLN A 214 9.39 -13.04 10.81
N GLU A 215 8.57 -14.02 11.18
CA GLU A 215 8.54 -15.35 10.58
C GLU A 215 7.99 -15.32 9.15
N GLU A 216 6.90 -14.58 8.92
CA GLU A 216 6.33 -14.37 7.58
C GLU A 216 7.28 -13.61 6.67
N GLU A 217 7.95 -12.56 7.19
CA GLU A 217 8.96 -11.79 6.43
C GLU A 217 10.14 -12.69 6.03
N LEU A 218 10.61 -13.54 6.95
CA LEU A 218 11.69 -14.48 6.67
C LEU A 218 11.31 -15.51 5.60
N GLU A 219 10.10 -16.04 5.67
CA GLU A 219 9.58 -16.99 4.68
C GLU A 219 9.37 -16.33 3.32
N PHE A 220 8.91 -15.08 3.30
CA PHE A 220 8.80 -14.28 2.09
C PHE A 220 10.17 -14.14 1.41
N TYR A 221 11.24 -13.83 2.14
CA TYR A 221 12.58 -13.76 1.54
C TYR A 221 13.05 -15.10 1.00
N ARG A 222 12.78 -16.20 1.71
CA ARG A 222 13.11 -17.56 1.25
C ARG A 222 12.48 -17.85 -0.09
N GLN A 223 11.18 -17.60 -0.23
CA GLN A 223 10.43 -17.88 -1.45
C GLN A 223 10.86 -16.98 -2.62
N GLN A 224 11.03 -15.68 -2.37
CA GLN A 224 11.35 -14.71 -3.43
C GLN A 224 12.81 -14.78 -3.89
N ASN A 225 13.73 -15.17 -3.00
CA ASN A 225 15.17 -15.11 -3.28
C ASN A 225 15.87 -16.47 -3.30
N GLU A 226 15.14 -17.59 -3.17
CA GLU A 226 15.66 -18.95 -3.07
C GLU A 226 16.79 -19.25 -4.06
N THR A 227 16.57 -18.84 -5.31
CA THR A 227 17.45 -19.15 -6.44
C THR A 227 18.53 -18.10 -6.69
N SER A 228 18.45 -16.93 -6.06
CA SER A 228 19.35 -15.79 -6.37
C SER A 228 20.27 -15.38 -5.23
N ILE A 229 19.89 -15.68 -3.98
CA ILE A 229 20.58 -15.15 -2.80
C ILE A 229 22.06 -15.57 -2.74
N TYR A 230 22.35 -16.85 -3.00
CA TYR A 230 23.71 -17.39 -2.94
C TYR A 230 24.63 -16.74 -3.97
N TYR A 231 24.12 -16.53 -5.18
CA TYR A 231 24.87 -15.84 -6.24
C TYR A 231 25.16 -14.39 -5.86
N ARG A 232 24.15 -13.64 -5.39
CA ARG A 232 24.31 -12.23 -5.00
C ARG A 232 25.39 -12.07 -3.92
N ILE A 233 25.34 -12.89 -2.87
CA ILE A 233 26.33 -12.88 -1.79
C ILE A 233 27.72 -13.23 -2.34
N PHE A 234 27.83 -14.35 -3.07
CA PHE A 234 29.12 -14.82 -3.59
C PHE A 234 29.78 -13.81 -4.54
N ASP A 235 29.01 -13.27 -5.50
CA ASP A 235 29.53 -12.31 -6.48
C ASP A 235 29.92 -10.99 -5.81
N LEU A 236 29.20 -10.55 -4.76
CA LEU A 236 29.59 -9.38 -3.99
C LEU A 236 30.95 -9.59 -3.30
N PHE A 237 31.17 -10.71 -2.61
CA PHE A 237 32.46 -11.00 -1.98
C PHE A 237 33.59 -11.24 -2.99
N ARG A 238 33.28 -11.77 -4.18
CA ARG A 238 34.24 -11.90 -5.27
C ARG A 238 34.74 -10.54 -5.76
N ARG A 239 33.83 -9.56 -5.90
CA ARG A 239 34.16 -8.19 -6.35
C ARG A 239 34.75 -7.34 -5.23
N LYS A 240 34.26 -7.53 -4.01
CA LYS A 240 34.55 -6.75 -2.82
C LYS A 240 34.84 -7.71 -1.64
N PRO A 241 36.10 -8.16 -1.45
CA PRO A 241 36.50 -8.92 -0.27
C PRO A 241 36.72 -7.97 0.94
N TRP A 242 35.61 -7.41 1.42
CA TRP A 242 35.52 -6.42 2.50
C TRP A 242 34.86 -7.03 3.72
N THR A 243 34.45 -6.18 4.67
CA THR A 243 33.87 -6.63 5.92
C THR A 243 32.61 -7.46 5.66
N VAL A 244 32.48 -8.58 6.39
CA VAL A 244 31.34 -9.47 6.25
C VAL A 244 30.06 -8.70 6.51
N THR A 245 30.03 -7.93 7.60
CA THR A 245 28.83 -7.19 8.01
C THR A 245 28.35 -6.19 6.96
N GLU A 246 29.23 -5.35 6.39
CA GLU A 246 28.80 -4.35 5.39
C GLU A 246 28.30 -5.00 4.10
N ASN A 247 28.98 -6.05 3.64
CA ASN A 247 28.56 -6.78 2.45
C ASN A 247 27.21 -7.47 2.67
N LEU A 248 27.01 -8.16 3.80
CA LEU A 248 25.73 -8.80 4.11
C LEU A 248 24.61 -7.76 4.30
N MET A 249 24.89 -6.62 4.94
CA MET A 249 23.92 -5.51 5.02
C MET A 249 23.58 -4.95 3.63
N THR A 250 24.55 -4.86 2.72
CA THR A 250 24.31 -4.41 1.34
C THR A 250 23.31 -5.34 0.65
N VAL A 251 23.54 -6.66 0.72
CA VAL A 251 22.60 -7.64 0.12
C VAL A 251 21.25 -7.62 0.84
N ALA A 252 21.23 -7.48 2.16
CA ALA A 252 19.98 -7.38 2.93
C ALA A 252 19.15 -6.17 2.49
N SER A 253 19.77 -4.99 2.34
CA SER A 253 19.09 -3.78 1.86
C SER A 253 18.55 -3.91 0.43
N GLU A 254 19.22 -4.68 -0.43
CA GLU A 254 18.75 -4.92 -1.81
C GLU A 254 17.49 -5.78 -1.89
N ILE A 255 17.29 -6.70 -0.93
CA ILE A 255 16.13 -7.60 -0.90
C ILE A 255 15.03 -7.14 0.05
N ASN A 256 15.33 -6.17 0.92
CA ASN A 256 14.45 -5.76 2.01
C ASN A 256 13.10 -5.25 1.50
N ILE A 257 12.04 -5.69 2.16
CA ILE A 257 10.70 -5.10 2.03
C ILE A 257 10.39 -4.22 3.24
N PRO A 258 9.66 -3.11 3.08
CA PRO A 258 9.32 -2.25 4.20
C PRO A 258 8.26 -2.92 5.07
N THR A 259 8.50 -3.04 6.37
CA THR A 259 7.54 -3.61 7.34
C THR A 259 7.24 -2.61 8.47
N GLN A 260 6.26 -2.90 9.31
CA GLN A 260 5.97 -2.05 10.49
C GLN A 260 7.17 -1.91 11.43
N LYS A 261 8.01 -2.94 11.57
CA LYS A 261 9.18 -2.92 12.44
C LYS A 261 10.39 -2.29 11.76
N TYR A 262 10.54 -2.50 10.45
CA TYR A 262 11.67 -2.02 9.65
C TYR A 262 11.20 -1.19 8.43
N PRO A 263 10.57 -0.02 8.64
CA PRO A 263 10.00 0.77 7.55
C PRO A 263 11.06 1.49 6.70
N GLU A 264 12.20 1.87 7.31
CA GLU A 264 13.26 2.65 6.65
C GLU A 264 14.40 1.77 6.10
N GLY A 265 14.39 0.47 6.40
CA GLY A 265 15.40 -0.49 5.97
C GLY A 265 15.82 -1.46 7.06
N PRO A 266 16.66 -2.46 6.71
CA PRO A 266 17.07 -3.50 7.62
C PRO A 266 18.18 -3.03 8.57
N ASP A 267 18.24 -3.61 9.76
CA ASP A 267 19.40 -3.60 10.64
C ASP A 267 19.95 -5.04 10.84
N ARG A 268 20.92 -5.20 11.74
CA ARG A 268 21.55 -6.50 12.01
C ARG A 268 20.61 -7.53 12.65
N ASP A 269 19.47 -7.10 13.20
CA ASP A 269 18.48 -7.95 13.85
C ASP A 269 17.26 -8.21 12.95
N SER A 270 17.21 -7.56 11.78
CA SER A 270 16.14 -7.70 10.80
C SER A 270 16.05 -9.11 10.20
N PRO A 271 14.85 -9.58 9.80
CA PRO A 271 14.68 -10.84 9.09
C PRO A 271 15.46 -10.90 7.77
N ALA A 272 15.58 -9.78 7.04
CA ALA A 272 16.39 -9.70 5.82
C ALA A 272 17.86 -10.03 6.08
N TYR A 273 18.46 -9.42 7.11
CA TYR A 273 19.85 -9.70 7.47
C TYR A 273 20.04 -11.13 7.98
N LYS A 274 19.11 -11.65 8.79
CA LYS A 274 19.14 -13.04 9.25
C LYS A 274 19.13 -14.03 8.08
N TYR A 275 18.23 -13.84 7.12
CA TYR A 275 18.17 -14.66 5.92
C TYR A 275 19.48 -14.64 5.11
N VAL A 276 20.01 -13.44 4.86
CA VAL A 276 21.27 -13.26 4.14
C VAL A 276 22.43 -13.92 4.88
N ARG A 277 22.47 -13.82 6.21
CA ARG A 277 23.48 -14.46 7.05
C ARG A 277 23.38 -15.98 7.03
N GLU A 278 22.17 -16.55 7.06
CA GLU A 278 21.95 -18.00 6.91
C GLU A 278 22.45 -18.49 5.54
N ALA A 279 22.15 -17.76 4.46
CA ALA A 279 22.62 -18.10 3.11
C ALA A 279 24.15 -17.98 2.98
N TYR A 280 24.74 -16.95 3.59
CA TYR A 280 26.18 -16.78 3.67
C TYR A 280 26.86 -17.92 4.42
N GLN A 281 26.33 -18.35 5.57
CA GLN A 281 26.89 -19.45 6.34
C GLN A 281 26.96 -20.74 5.51
N LYS A 282 25.92 -21.03 4.71
CA LYS A 282 25.95 -22.17 3.79
C LYS A 282 27.07 -22.09 2.75
N LEU A 283 27.42 -20.89 2.27
CA LEU A 283 28.54 -20.70 1.35
C LEU A 283 29.89 -20.96 2.03
N ILE A 284 30.03 -20.61 3.31
CA ILE A 284 31.20 -20.94 4.14
C ILE A 284 31.28 -22.46 4.35
N ASP A 285 30.18 -23.08 4.76
CA ASP A 285 30.13 -24.52 5.07
C ASP A 285 30.44 -25.38 3.83
N LYS A 286 30.08 -24.92 2.63
CA LYS A 286 30.42 -25.56 1.35
C LYS A 286 31.84 -25.24 0.86
N GLY A 287 32.61 -24.41 1.57
CA GLY A 287 33.96 -24.02 1.20
C GLY A 287 34.03 -23.06 0.01
N TYR A 288 32.93 -22.41 -0.37
CA TYR A 288 32.89 -21.49 -1.51
C TYR A 288 33.37 -20.09 -1.15
N LEU A 289 33.15 -19.69 0.10
CA LEU A 289 33.74 -18.50 0.70
C LEU A 289 34.65 -18.93 1.85
N GLU A 290 35.65 -18.10 2.15
CA GLU A 290 36.49 -18.27 3.34
C GLU A 290 36.59 -16.95 4.12
N GLU A 291 36.46 -17.03 5.44
CA GLU A 291 36.62 -15.91 6.36
C GLU A 291 38.08 -15.69 6.72
N TYR A 292 38.46 -14.42 6.89
CA TYR A 292 39.77 -14.03 7.38
C TYR A 292 39.70 -12.70 8.14
N THR A 293 40.61 -12.51 9.09
CA THR A 293 40.73 -11.26 9.83
C THR A 293 41.70 -10.32 9.13
N ARG A 294 41.30 -9.06 8.96
CA ARG A 294 42.16 -7.99 8.45
C ARG A 294 42.30 -6.90 9.51
N THR A 295 43.53 -6.60 9.93
CA THR A 295 43.79 -5.48 10.84
C THR A 295 43.87 -4.18 10.05
N TRP A 296 43.07 -3.18 10.41
CA TRP A 296 43.13 -1.83 9.85
C TRP A 296 43.10 -0.80 10.97
N ILE A 297 44.13 0.05 11.06
CA ILE A 297 44.26 1.13 12.06
C ILE A 297 43.85 0.68 13.48
N ARG A 298 44.36 -0.48 13.92
CA ARG A 298 44.12 -1.11 15.24
C ARG A 298 42.74 -1.72 15.47
N GLU A 299 41.89 -1.82 14.45
CA GLU A 299 40.66 -2.61 14.48
C GLU A 299 40.84 -3.92 13.72
N GLU A 300 40.32 -5.02 14.28
CA GLU A 300 40.25 -6.31 13.62
C GLU A 300 38.91 -6.43 12.90
N LEU A 301 38.95 -6.48 11.57
CA LEU A 301 37.77 -6.59 10.73
C LEU A 301 37.64 -8.03 10.22
N LEU A 302 36.47 -8.63 10.43
CA LEU A 302 36.12 -9.91 9.83
C LEU A 302 35.72 -9.68 8.37
N CYS A 303 36.50 -10.26 7.44
CA CYS A 303 36.28 -10.20 6.01
C CYS A 303 36.07 -11.60 5.43
N ALA A 304 35.56 -11.68 4.21
CA ALA A 304 35.51 -12.94 3.47
C ALA A 304 35.91 -12.75 2.00
N ARG A 305 36.35 -13.84 1.36
CA ARG A 305 36.68 -13.86 -0.07
C ARG A 305 36.25 -15.17 -0.73
N ALA A 306 36.06 -15.13 -2.04
CA ALA A 306 35.76 -16.32 -2.84
C ALA A 306 36.96 -17.27 -2.92
N THR A 307 36.72 -18.56 -2.72
CA THR A 307 37.73 -19.61 -2.83
C THR A 307 37.87 -20.07 -4.29
N PRO A 308 38.99 -20.73 -4.66
CA PRO A 308 39.12 -21.36 -5.97
C PRO A 308 38.01 -22.37 -6.25
N GLU A 309 37.57 -23.12 -5.23
CA GLU A 309 36.45 -24.06 -5.34
C GLU A 309 35.15 -23.34 -5.69
N GLY A 310 34.80 -22.28 -4.94
CA GLY A 310 33.61 -21.48 -5.22
C GLY A 310 33.60 -20.87 -6.63
N ILE A 311 34.77 -20.38 -7.09
CA ILE A 311 34.92 -19.83 -8.45
C ILE A 311 34.70 -20.94 -9.50
N SER A 312 35.21 -22.15 -9.26
CA SER A 312 35.09 -23.27 -10.21
C SER A 312 33.67 -23.82 -10.33
N LYS A 313 32.85 -23.67 -9.28
CA LYS A 313 31.46 -24.16 -9.24
C LYS A 313 30.50 -23.36 -10.09
N ASN A 314 30.91 -22.18 -10.59
CA ASN A 314 30.08 -21.37 -11.46
C ASN A 314 28.70 -21.10 -10.84
N ILE A 315 28.69 -20.60 -9.59
CA ILE A 315 27.45 -20.22 -8.90
C ILE A 315 26.77 -19.14 -9.75
N PHE A 316 25.54 -19.42 -10.19
CA PHE A 316 24.71 -18.50 -10.98
C PHE A 316 23.29 -18.42 -10.40
N TYR A 317 22.49 -17.49 -10.92
CA TYR A 317 21.04 -17.48 -10.70
C TYR A 317 20.43 -18.86 -10.99
N GLY A 318 19.66 -19.40 -10.05
CA GLY A 318 19.09 -20.75 -10.11
C GLY A 318 19.81 -21.79 -9.25
N THR A 319 20.97 -21.47 -8.67
CA THR A 319 21.74 -22.46 -7.89
C THR A 319 21.10 -22.71 -6.53
N LEU A 320 20.56 -23.91 -6.32
CA LEU A 320 20.12 -24.39 -5.01
C LEU A 320 21.30 -25.03 -4.28
N LEU A 321 21.49 -24.67 -3.00
CA LEU A 321 22.58 -25.16 -2.16
C LEU A 321 22.11 -25.96 -0.95
#